data_AF-A0A432TU41-F1
#
_entry.id   AF-A0A432TU41-F1
#
_cell.length_a   1.000
_cell.length_b   1.000
_cell.length_c   1.000
_cell.angle_alpha   90.00
_cell.angle_beta   90.00
_cell.angle_gamma   90.00
#
_symmetry.space_group_name_H-M   'P 1'
#
loop_
_entity.id
_entity.type
_entity.pdbx_description
1 polymer ?
#
loop_
_entity_poly.entity_id
_entity_poly.type
_entity_poly.pdbx_seq_one_letter_code
_entity_poly.pdbx_strand_id
1 'polypeptide(L)' 'ADIPFSIKKQTILDHISQIHQFYGEKLGTQLSRKHIFWYATHLGKESGQSFWKKVNKITDHKLQYQLLEEFLNS' A
#
# COMPACT_ATOMS: atom_id res chain seq x y z
N ALA A 1 -19.69 -12.80 7.06
CA ALA A 1 -18.68 -13.72 6.50
C ALA A 1 -17.35 -13.00 6.46
N ASP A 2 -16.28 -13.64 6.91
CA ASP A 2 -14.94 -13.04 6.83
C ASP A 2 -14.49 -12.99 5.37
N ILE A 3 -14.13 -11.79 4.91
CA ILE A 3 -13.61 -11.58 3.56
C ILE A 3 -12.24 -12.27 3.47
N PRO A 4 -12.00 -13.17 2.49
CA PRO A 4 -10.71 -13.81 2.30
C PRO A 4 -9.57 -12.80 2.17
N PHE A 5 -8.42 -13.10 2.76
CA PHE A 5 -7.26 -12.19 2.72
C PHE A 5 -6.79 -11.92 1.28
N SER A 6 -6.89 -12.89 0.38
CA SER A 6 -6.60 -12.72 -1.05
C SER A 6 -7.43 -11.61 -1.71
N ILE A 7 -8.72 -11.53 -1.39
CA ILE A 7 -9.62 -10.47 -1.89
C ILE A 7 -9.24 -9.12 -1.30
N LYS A 8 -8.91 -9.06 0.01
CA LYS A 8 -8.42 -7.84 0.65
C LYS A 8 -7.13 -7.34 -0.01
N LYS A 9 -6.15 -8.24 -0.21
CA LYS A 9 -4.88 -7.95 -0.87
C LYS A 9 -5.11 -7.36 -2.26
N GLN A 10 -5.89 -8.04 -3.11
CA GLN A 10 -6.14 -7.59 -4.47
C GLN A 10 -6.80 -6.20 -4.48
N THR A 11 -7.81 -6.01 -3.62
CA THR A 11 -8.52 -4.72 -3.48
C THR A 11 -7.56 -3.58 -3.08
N ILE A 12 -6.63 -3.85 -2.16
CA ILE A 12 -5.62 -2.87 -1.72
C ILE A 12 -4.68 -2.50 -2.88
N LEU A 13 -4.16 -3.50 -3.59
CA LEU A 13 -3.25 -3.30 -4.70
C LEU A 13 -3.92 -2.52 -5.84
N ASP A 14 -5.13 -2.92 -6.23
CA ASP A 14 -5.90 -2.24 -7.27
C ASP A 14 -6.19 -0.78 -6.90
N HIS A 15 -6.53 -0.51 -5.63
CA HIS A 15 -6.79 0.86 -5.17
C HIS A 15 -5.53 1.74 -5.25
N ILE A 16 -4.37 1.25 -4.81
CA ILE A 16 -3.13 2.02 -4.89
C ILE A 16 -2.71 2.25 -6.35
N SER A 17 -2.87 1.24 -7.21
CA SER A 17 -2.64 1.37 -8.66
C SER A 17 -3.53 2.44 -9.29
N GLN A 18 -4.82 2.46 -8.94
CA GLN A 18 -5.77 3.47 -9.43
C GLN A 18 -5.40 4.89 -8.97
N ILE A 19 -4.93 5.07 -7.73
CA ILE A 19 -4.46 6.38 -7.26
C ILE A 19 -3.23 6.82 -8.06
N HIS A 20 -2.26 5.92 -8.29
CA HIS A 20 -1.09 6.21 -9.11
C HIS A 20 -1.47 6.60 -10.54
N GLN A 21 -2.39 5.86 -11.16
CA GLN A 21 -2.85 6.13 -12.52
C GLN A 21 -3.62 7.45 -12.63
N PHE A 22 -4.51 7.74 -11.68
CA PHE A 22 -5.38 8.91 -11.73
C PHE A 22 -4.62 10.21 -11.47
N TYR A 23 -3.73 10.24 -10.47
CA TYR A 23 -3.00 11.45 -10.08
C TYR A 23 -1.61 11.58 -10.71
N GLY A 24 -1.17 10.58 -11.47
CA GLY A 24 0.17 10.50 -12.04
C GLY A 24 1.26 10.23 -10.99
N GLU A 25 2.49 10.03 -11.44
CA GLU A 25 3.57 9.50 -10.58
C GLU A 25 3.82 10.34 -9.32
N LYS A 26 3.94 11.66 -9.44
CA LYS A 26 4.28 12.54 -8.30
C LYS A 26 3.14 12.62 -7.28
N LEU A 27 1.96 13.11 -7.69
CA LEU A 27 0.84 13.29 -6.76
C LEU A 27 0.26 11.95 -6.31
N GLY A 28 0.18 10.96 -7.20
CA GLY A 28 -0.27 9.61 -6.88
C GLY A 28 0.57 8.97 -5.78
N THR A 29 1.90 9.00 -5.91
CA THR A 29 2.80 8.47 -4.86
C THR A 29 2.61 9.18 -3.53
N GLN A 30 2.36 10.50 -3.56
CA GLN A 30 2.15 11.27 -2.34
C GLN A 30 0.83 10.95 -1.65
N LEU A 31 -0.25 10.86 -2.42
CA LEU A 31 -1.60 10.60 -1.92
C LEU A 31 -1.77 9.14 -1.48
N SER A 32 -1.14 8.18 -2.18
CA SER A 32 -1.19 6.76 -1.82
C SER A 32 -0.65 6.47 -0.42
N ARG A 33 0.28 7.28 0.11
CA ARG A 33 0.88 7.04 1.44
C ARG A 33 -0.14 6.93 2.58
N LYS A 34 -1.16 7.79 2.60
CA LYS A 34 -2.17 7.74 3.66
C LYS A 34 -2.99 6.45 3.61
N HIS A 35 -3.30 5.98 2.40
CA HIS A 35 -4.04 4.73 2.19
C HIS A 35 -3.20 3.52 2.58
N ILE A 36 -1.92 3.49 2.16
CA ILE A 36 -0.96 2.46 2.55
C ILE A 36 -0.82 2.39 4.08
N PHE A 37 -0.71 3.54 4.76
CA PHE A 37 -0.69 3.60 6.22
C PHE A 37 -1.95 2.98 6.82
N TRP A 38 -3.14 3.40 6.38
CA TRP A 38 -4.41 2.87 6.89
C TRP A 38 -4.53 1.36 6.73
N TYR A 39 -4.10 0.82 5.59
CA TYR A 39 -4.10 -0.63 5.34
C TYR A 39 -3.10 -1.35 6.24
N ALA A 40 -1.86 -0.88 6.31
CA ALA A 40 -0.82 -1.50 7.14
C ALA A 40 -1.23 -1.55 8.63
N THR A 41 -1.86 -0.49 9.13
CA THR A 41 -2.37 -0.44 10.51
C THR A 41 -3.54 -1.39 10.73
N HIS A 42 -4.50 -1.47 9.80
CA HIS A 42 -5.68 -2.33 9.96
C HIS A 42 -5.39 -3.82 9.78
N LEU A 43 -4.37 -4.19 9.00
CA LEU A 43 -4.01 -5.58 8.79
C LEU A 43 -3.35 -6.23 10.03
N GLY A 44 -3.09 -5.47 11.10
CA GLY A 44 -2.70 -6.00 12.41
C GLY A 44 -1.36 -6.73 12.43
N LYS A 45 -0.56 -6.66 11.36
CA LYS A 45 0.76 -7.27 11.31
C LYS A 45 1.73 -6.44 12.16
N GLU A 46 2.51 -7.05 13.05
CA GLU A 46 3.59 -6.36 13.77
C GLU A 46 4.57 -5.66 12.81
N SER A 47 4.71 -6.20 11.60
CA SER A 47 5.46 -5.62 10.50
C SER A 47 4.87 -4.31 9.93
N GLY A 48 3.66 -3.92 10.30
CA GLY A 48 3.00 -2.72 9.79
C GLY A 48 3.72 -1.42 10.15
N GLN A 49 4.26 -1.30 11.37
CA GLN A 49 5.01 -0.10 11.77
C GLN A 49 6.39 -0.03 11.10
N SER A 50 7.10 -1.14 10.98
CA SER A 50 8.41 -1.19 10.31
C SER A 50 8.26 -0.94 8.82
N PHE A 51 7.25 -1.53 8.18
CA PHE A 51 6.85 -1.25 6.81
C PHE A 51 6.52 0.22 6.61
N TRP A 52 5.71 0.83 7.48
CA TRP A 52 5.36 2.25 7.39
C TRP A 52 6.59 3.16 7.39
N LYS A 53 7.54 2.93 8.32
CA LYS A 53 8.80 3.69 8.40
C LYS A 53 9.64 3.61 7.13
N LYS A 54 9.52 2.51 6.37
CA LYS A 54 10.20 2.30 5.08
C LYS A 54 9.44 2.97 3.94
N VAL A 55 8.16 2.65 3.76
CA VAL A 55 7.37 3.04 2.58
C VAL A 55 7.04 4.54 2.56
N ASN A 56 6.96 5.21 3.72
CA ASN A 56 6.60 6.63 3.77
C ASN A 56 7.67 7.58 3.19
N LYS A 57 8.93 7.12 3.06
CA LYS A 57 10.05 7.88 2.49
C LYS A 57 10.19 7.71 0.98
N ILE A 58 9.45 6.76 0.41
CA ILE A 58 9.57 6.41 -1.00
C ILE A 58 8.88 7.47 -1.85
N THR A 59 9.63 7.99 -2.82
CA THR A 59 9.18 8.98 -3.82
C THR A 59 9.01 8.36 -5.20
N ASP A 60 9.58 7.18 -5.45
CA ASP A 60 9.38 6.42 -6.68
C ASP A 60 8.08 5.60 -6.60
N HIS A 61 7.22 5.78 -7.60
CA HIS A 61 5.87 5.20 -7.57
C HIS A 61 5.89 3.67 -7.72
N LYS A 62 6.80 3.12 -8.53
CA LYS A 62 6.92 1.68 -8.78
C LYS A 62 7.43 0.98 -7.54
N LEU A 63 8.46 1.54 -6.91
CA LEU A 63 9.04 1.03 -5.68
C LEU A 63 8.03 1.09 -4.53
N GLN A 64 7.22 2.16 -4.44
CA GLN A 64 6.15 2.24 -3.44
C GLN A 64 5.13 1.10 -3.60
N TYR A 65 4.74 0.79 -4.84
CA TYR A 65 3.81 -0.30 -5.13
C TYR A 65 4.43 -1.68 -4.86
N GLN A 66 5.66 -1.92 -5.29
CA GLN A 66 6.37 -3.19 -5.07
C GLN A 66 6.52 -3.51 -3.58
N LEU A 67 6.92 -2.53 -2.77
CA LEU A 67 7.06 -2.71 -1.32
C LEU A 67 5.73 -3.04 -0.64
N LEU A 68 4.63 -2.47 -1.13
CA LEU A 68 3.29 -2.80 -0.63
C LEU A 68 2.92 -4.24 -0.99
N GLU A 69 3.19 -4.67 -2.22
CA GLU A 69 2.95 -6.05 -2.65
C GLU A 69 3.74 -7.07 -1.82
N GLU A 70 5.03 -6.81 -1.57
CA GLU A 70 5.88 -7.62 -0.69
C GLU A 70 5.30 -7.72 0.72
N PHE A 71 4.89 -6.60 1.32
CA PHE A 71 4.27 -6.56 2.66
C PHE A 71 2.95 -7.34 2.75
N LEU A 72 2.17 -7.36 1.66
CA LEU A 72 0.92 -8.12 1.60
C LEU A 72 1.17 -9.62 1.37
N ASN A 73 2.31 -9.99 0.78
CA ASN A 73 2.72 -11.38 0.53
C ASN A 73 3.45 -12.06 1.70
N SER A 74 4.07 -11.27 2.59
CA SER A 74 4.72 -11.78 3.83
C SER A 74 3.70 -12.18 4.88
#